data_AF-A0A968PH07-F1
#
_entry.id   AF-A0A968PH07-F1
#
_cell.length_a   1.000
_cell.length_b   1.000
_cell.length_c   1.000
_cell.angle_alpha   90.00
_cell.angle_beta   90.00
_cell.angle_gamma   90.00
#
_symmetry.space_group_name_H-M   'P 1'
#
loop_
_entity.id
_entity.type
_entity.pdbx_description
1 polymer ?
#
loop_
_entity_poly.entity_id
_entity_poly.type
_entity_poly.pdbx_seq_one_letter_code
_entity_poly.pdbx_strand_id
1 'polypeptide(L)'
;MTSTVPHSQQRKPDKSLAELFQFECSTRWLAAGIGTGGLALLTMHWGGWPVTVALGALGLAGLGYATLIEPGSPVLERLTLRLPQLPPALEGYGSATERHAPGLLHTTQNTRWSVQQMLREQPDLIVITGDFVTLPGAIAEIGDLLRPLHAPLGVYAITGNHDYWEGIDEVRAAVEALD
;
A
#
# COMPACT_ATOMS: atom_id res chain seq x y z
N MET A 1 -26.05 -0.73 28.38
CA MET A 1 -25.33 -1.90 28.93
C MET A 1 -24.13 -2.14 28.05
N THR A 2 -23.00 -1.54 28.41
CA THR A 2 -21.73 -1.55 27.68
C THR A 2 -20.97 -2.81 28.07
N SER A 3 -20.88 -3.77 27.15
CA SER A 3 -20.04 -4.96 27.30
C SER A 3 -18.62 -4.61 26.86
N THR A 4 -17.79 -4.19 27.80
CA THR A 4 -16.34 -4.04 27.59
C THR A 4 -15.71 -5.42 27.59
N VAL A 5 -15.35 -5.92 26.42
CA VAL A 5 -14.45 -7.08 26.28
C VAL A 5 -13.05 -6.61 26.71
N PRO A 6 -12.38 -7.27 27.65
CA PRO A 6 -11.03 -6.90 28.03
C PRO A 6 -10.07 -7.27 26.89
N HIS A 7 -9.50 -6.27 26.21
CA HIS A 7 -8.36 -6.46 25.32
C HIS A 7 -7.17 -6.89 26.17
N SER A 8 -6.85 -8.19 26.13
CA SER A 8 -5.59 -8.71 26.62
C SER A 8 -4.47 -8.05 25.82
N GLN A 9 -3.67 -7.20 26.46
CA GLN A 9 -2.36 -6.82 25.95
C GLN A 9 -1.49 -8.08 25.87
N GLN A 10 -1.55 -8.79 24.75
CA GLN A 10 -0.55 -9.79 24.41
C GLN A 10 0.77 -9.06 24.17
N ARG A 11 1.61 -9.05 25.20
CA ARG A 11 3.02 -8.68 25.09
C ARG A 11 3.60 -9.45 23.90
N LYS A 12 4.03 -8.74 22.83
CA LYS A 12 4.73 -9.35 21.69
C LYS A 12 5.85 -10.23 22.26
N PRO A 13 5.93 -11.53 21.92
CA PRO A 13 7.02 -12.37 22.38
C PRO A 13 8.35 -11.75 21.92
N ASP A 14 9.33 -11.76 22.81
CA ASP A 14 10.68 -11.27 22.56
C ASP A 14 11.32 -12.18 21.50
N LYS A 15 11.15 -11.82 20.23
CA LYS A 15 11.67 -12.61 19.10
C LYS A 15 13.18 -12.60 19.21
N SER A 16 13.78 -13.78 19.36
CA SER A 16 15.24 -13.87 19.38
C SER A 16 15.82 -13.31 18.09
N LEU A 17 17.03 -12.74 18.13
CA LEU A 17 17.72 -12.24 16.93
C LEU A 17 17.78 -13.32 15.82
N ALA A 18 17.78 -14.60 16.17
CA ALA A 18 17.74 -15.69 15.20
C ALA A 18 16.40 -15.81 14.44
N GLU A 19 15.27 -15.44 15.05
CA GLU A 19 13.95 -15.43 14.41
C GLU A 19 13.70 -14.17 13.57
N LEU A 20 14.28 -13.04 13.98
CA LEU A 20 14.25 -11.80 13.20
C LEU A 20 15.07 -11.90 11.89
N PHE A 21 16.01 -12.84 11.82
CA PHE A 21 16.89 -13.07 10.66
C PHE A 21 16.71 -14.45 10.03
N GLN A 22 15.57 -15.12 10.20
CA GLN A 22 15.22 -16.23 9.30
C GLN A 22 14.90 -15.65 7.91
N PHE A 23 15.95 -15.43 7.13
CA PHE A 23 15.83 -15.29 5.69
C PHE A 23 15.26 -16.61 5.17
N GLU A 24 13.93 -16.69 5.06
CA GLU A 24 13.29 -17.66 4.18
C GLU A 24 13.68 -17.28 2.74
N CYS A 25 14.89 -17.68 2.33
CA CYS A 25 15.30 -17.61 0.94
C CYS A 25 14.41 -18.60 0.20
N SER A 26 13.24 -18.11 -0.24
CA SER A 26 12.26 -18.96 -0.89
C SER A 26 12.91 -19.61 -2.10
N THR A 27 12.54 -20.86 -2.40
CA THR A 27 13.02 -21.58 -3.60
C THR A 27 12.81 -20.78 -4.89
N ARG A 28 11.86 -19.83 -4.88
CA ARG A 28 11.60 -18.89 -5.98
C ARG A 28 12.75 -17.88 -6.16
N TRP A 29 13.34 -17.38 -5.08
CA TRP A 29 14.50 -16.49 -5.14
C TRP A 29 15.76 -17.20 -5.63
N LEU A 30 15.97 -18.45 -5.19
CA LEU A 30 17.05 -19.30 -5.70
C LEU A 30 16.87 -19.62 -7.20
N ALA A 31 15.66 -20.02 -7.61
CA ALA A 31 15.35 -20.28 -9.01
C ALA A 31 15.51 -19.04 -9.89
N ALA A 32 15.10 -17.86 -9.40
CA ALA A 32 15.32 -16.60 -10.08
C ALA A 32 16.81 -16.31 -10.27
N GLY A 33 17.63 -16.44 -9.21
CA GLY A 33 19.07 -16.23 -9.28
C GLY A 33 19.77 -17.17 -10.27
N ILE A 34 19.41 -18.47 -10.27
CA ILE A 34 19.92 -19.44 -11.25
C ILE A 34 19.49 -19.05 -12.67
N GLY A 35 18.23 -18.66 -12.86
CA GLY A 35 17.72 -18.22 -14.15
C GLY A 35 18.45 -17.00 -14.71
N THR A 36 18.69 -15.98 -13.88
CA THR A 36 19.42 -14.78 -14.27
C THR A 36 20.89 -15.09 -14.60
N GLY A 37 21.55 -15.94 -13.81
CA GLY A 37 22.92 -16.38 -14.08
C GLY A 37 23.03 -17.18 -15.38
N GLY A 38 22.08 -18.09 -15.64
CA GLY A 38 22.00 -18.85 -16.89
C GLY A 38 21.78 -17.96 -18.11
N LEU A 39 20.92 -16.96 -18.00
CA LEU A 39 20.69 -15.97 -19.07
C LEU A 39 21.96 -15.17 -19.37
N ALA A 40 22.69 -14.72 -18.34
CA ALA A 40 23.95 -14.00 -18.51
C ALA A 40 25.02 -14.85 -19.21
N LEU A 41 25.11 -16.14 -18.89
CA LEU A 41 26.03 -17.07 -19.55
C LEU A 41 25.63 -17.32 -21.01
N LEU A 42 24.33 -17.47 -21.29
CA LEU A 42 23.80 -17.62 -22.64
C LEU A 42 24.08 -16.38 -23.50
N THR A 43 23.81 -15.18 -22.98
CA THR A 43 24.07 -13.92 -23.69
C THR A 43 25.56 -13.70 -23.91
N MET A 44 26.40 -14.07 -22.94
CA MET A 44 27.84 -14.01 -23.07
C MET A 44 28.35 -14.98 -24.14
N HIS A 45 27.79 -16.19 -24.20
CA HIS A 45 28.22 -17.23 -25.14
C HIS A 45 27.78 -16.96 -26.59
N TRP A 46 26.58 -16.40 -26.82
CA TRP A 46 26.03 -16.18 -28.17
C TRP A 46 26.14 -14.73 -28.66
N GLY A 47 26.07 -13.74 -27.76
CA GLY A 47 26.07 -12.30 -28.07
C GLY A 47 27.31 -11.54 -27.57
N GLY A 48 28.17 -12.18 -26.78
CA GLY A 48 29.39 -11.57 -26.23
C GLY A 48 29.13 -10.62 -25.04
N TRP A 49 30.23 -10.05 -24.54
CA TRP A 49 30.21 -9.15 -23.37
C TRP A 49 29.39 -7.86 -23.56
N PRO A 50 29.31 -7.23 -24.75
CA PRO A 50 28.53 -6.00 -24.90
C PRO A 50 27.02 -6.24 -24.72
N VAL A 51 26.48 -7.35 -25.24
CA VAL A 51 25.07 -7.72 -25.09
C VAL A 51 24.74 -8.00 -23.61
N THR A 52 25.63 -8.71 -22.92
CA THR A 52 25.45 -9.02 -21.50
C THR A 52 25.45 -7.74 -20.64
N VAL A 53 26.37 -6.81 -20.89
CA VAL A 53 26.41 -5.51 -20.20
C VAL A 53 25.16 -4.68 -20.50
N ALA A 54 24.71 -4.64 -21.75
CA ALA A 54 23.51 -3.90 -22.14
C ALA A 54 22.25 -4.42 -21.42
N LEU A 55 22.07 -5.74 -21.35
CA LEU A 55 20.94 -6.35 -20.64
C LEU A 55 21.02 -6.14 -19.13
N GLY A 56 22.22 -6.23 -18.55
CA GLY A 56 22.44 -5.92 -17.13
C GLY A 56 22.11 -4.46 -16.80
N ALA A 57 22.55 -3.52 -17.65
CA ALA A 57 22.23 -2.10 -17.52
C ALA A 57 20.72 -1.84 -17.64
N LEU A 58 20.03 -2.50 -18.57
CA LEU A 58 18.58 -2.39 -18.73
C LEU A 58 17.84 -2.92 -17.49
N GLY A 59 18.29 -4.05 -16.92
CA GLY A 59 17.72 -4.60 -15.68
C GLY A 59 17.90 -3.66 -14.49
N LEU A 60 19.09 -3.07 -14.32
CA LEU A 60 19.36 -2.07 -13.29
C LEU A 60 18.53 -0.80 -13.48
N ALA A 61 18.40 -0.32 -14.71
CA ALA A 61 17.55 0.82 -15.03
C ALA A 61 16.07 0.53 -14.72
N GLY A 62 15.58 -0.67 -15.06
CA GLY A 62 14.23 -1.12 -14.73
C GLY A 62 13.98 -1.20 -13.23
N LEU A 63 14.93 -1.74 -12.46
CA LEU A 63 14.85 -1.77 -11.00
C LEU A 63 14.87 -0.36 -10.40
N GLY A 64 15.75 0.52 -10.90
CA GLY A 64 15.80 1.91 -10.49
C GLY A 64 14.48 2.64 -10.76
N TYR A 65 13.89 2.44 -11.94
CA TYR A 65 12.57 2.97 -12.27
C TYR A 65 11.49 2.46 -11.32
N ALA A 66 11.42 1.14 -11.11
CA ALA A 66 10.40 0.50 -10.27
C ALA A 66 10.51 0.87 -8.78
N THR A 67 11.68 1.31 -8.31
CA THR A 67 11.90 1.62 -6.88
C THR A 67 11.93 3.11 -6.59
N LEU A 68 12.36 3.94 -7.54
CA LEU A 68 12.58 5.37 -7.32
C LEU A 68 11.58 6.27 -8.05
N ILE A 69 10.95 5.79 -9.12
CA ILE A 69 10.11 6.61 -9.99
C ILE A 69 8.65 6.16 -9.91
N GLU A 70 8.38 4.89 -10.22
CA GLU A 70 7.01 4.34 -10.26
C GLU A 70 6.23 4.58 -8.96
N PRO A 71 6.80 4.37 -7.76
CA PRO A 71 6.05 4.54 -6.51
C PRO A 71 5.63 5.99 -6.27
N GLY A 72 6.32 6.98 -6.87
CA GLY A 72 6.02 8.40 -6.72
C GLY A 72 4.98 8.95 -7.71
N SER A 73 4.40 8.09 -8.55
CA SER A 73 3.53 8.51 -9.66
C SER A 73 2.13 7.89 -9.58
N PRO A 74 1.33 8.21 -8.53
CA PRO A 74 -0.04 7.70 -8.42
C PRO A 74 -0.94 8.25 -9.54
N VAL A 75 -1.90 7.44 -9.97
CA VAL A 75 -2.88 7.78 -11.01
C VAL A 75 -4.29 7.71 -10.44
N LEU A 76 -5.15 8.64 -10.86
CA LEU A 76 -6.57 8.65 -10.50
C LEU A 76 -7.35 7.91 -11.57
N GLU A 77 -7.89 6.75 -11.22
CA GLU A 77 -8.76 5.97 -12.10
C GLU A 77 -10.23 6.22 -11.77
N ARG A 78 -11.06 6.37 -12.81
CA ARG A 78 -12.52 6.49 -12.68
C ARG A 78 -13.15 5.26 -13.29
N LEU A 79 -13.74 4.42 -12.45
CA LEU A 79 -14.37 3.18 -12.87
C LEU A 79 -15.88 3.27 -12.67
N THR A 80 -16.64 2.93 -13.71
CA THR A 80 -18.09 2.75 -13.61
C THR A 80 -18.40 1.28 -13.48
N LEU A 81 -18.71 0.84 -12.26
CA LEU A 81 -19.10 -0.54 -11.99
C LEU A 81 -20.59 -0.71 -12.25
N ARG A 82 -20.96 -1.70 -13.07
CA ARG A 82 -22.35 -2.12 -13.27
C ARG A 82 -22.62 -3.31 -12.38
N LEU A 83 -23.43 -3.12 -11.35
CA LEU A 83 -23.81 -4.15 -10.38
C LEU A 83 -25.26 -4.59 -10.65
N PRO A 84 -25.50 -5.74 -11.32
CA PRO A 84 -26.84 -6.14 -11.76
C PRO A 84 -27.84 -6.40 -10.63
N GLN A 85 -27.33 -6.61 -9.41
CA GLN A 85 -28.12 -6.91 -8.21
C GLN A 85 -28.03 -5.77 -7.20
N LEU A 86 -27.68 -4.55 -7.62
CA LEU A 86 -27.63 -3.40 -6.74
C LEU A 86 -29.05 -3.09 -6.23
N PRO A 87 -29.28 -3.04 -4.91
CA PRO A 87 -30.55 -2.62 -4.36
C PRO A 87 -30.95 -1.23 -4.93
N PRO A 88 -32.22 -1.00 -5.29
CA PRO A 88 -32.66 0.29 -5.85
C PRO A 88 -32.36 1.48 -4.94
N ALA A 89 -32.29 1.25 -3.62
CA ALA A 89 -31.91 2.25 -2.63
C ALA A 89 -30.45 2.71 -2.73
N LEU A 90 -29.62 2.06 -3.55
CA LEU A 90 -28.22 2.41 -3.82
C LEU A 90 -28.02 2.89 -5.27
N GLU A 91 -29.08 3.01 -6.06
CA GLU A 91 -29.05 3.48 -7.44
C GLU A 91 -28.83 5.00 -7.46
N GLY A 92 -27.74 5.46 -8.11
CA GLY A 92 -27.40 6.89 -8.21
C GLY A 92 -26.38 7.41 -7.18
N TYR A 93 -25.95 6.60 -6.22
CA TYR A 93 -24.77 6.90 -5.39
C TYR A 93 -23.50 6.58 -6.21
N GLY A 94 -23.21 7.45 -7.17
CA GLY A 94 -22.34 7.18 -8.30
C GLY A 94 -20.84 7.40 -8.07
N SER A 95 -20.43 7.80 -6.86
CA SER A 95 -19.02 8.10 -6.57
C SER A 95 -18.60 7.55 -5.20
N ALA A 96 -18.05 6.34 -5.21
CA ALA A 96 -17.25 5.82 -4.11
C ALA A 96 -15.79 5.92 -4.53
N THR A 97 -14.99 6.71 -3.82
CA THR A 97 -13.53 6.66 -4.02
C THR A 97 -12.97 5.65 -3.05
N GLU A 98 -12.50 4.52 -3.59
CA GLU A 98 -11.71 3.55 -2.83
C GLU A 98 -10.23 3.93 -2.93
N ARG A 99 -9.55 4.02 -1.80
CA ARG A 99 -8.09 3.97 -1.79
C ARG A 99 -7.65 2.53 -1.55
N HIS A 100 -7.35 1.80 -2.62
CA HIS A 100 -6.57 0.57 -2.57
C HIS A 100 -5.12 0.89 -2.93
N ALA A 101 -4.17 0.61 -2.04
CA ALA A 101 -2.77 0.76 -2.37
C ALA A 101 -1.95 -0.30 -1.62
N PRO A 102 -1.74 -1.47 -2.22
CA PRO A 102 -0.75 -2.42 -1.74
C PRO A 102 0.60 -2.02 -2.34
N GLY A 103 1.41 -1.26 -1.61
CA GLY A 103 2.69 -0.78 -2.12
C GLY A 103 3.72 -0.61 -1.02
N LEU A 104 4.90 -1.19 -1.21
CA LEU A 104 6.01 -1.25 -0.25
C LEU A 104 6.61 0.13 0.15
N LEU A 105 6.10 1.24 -0.40
CA LEU A 105 6.64 2.60 -0.26
C LEU A 105 5.51 3.64 -0.35
N HIS A 106 4.66 3.76 0.68
CA HIS A 106 3.80 4.93 0.79
C HIS A 106 4.59 6.13 1.30
N THR A 107 4.58 7.21 0.53
CA THR A 107 5.10 8.49 0.96
C THR A 107 3.96 9.39 1.42
N THR A 108 4.22 10.24 2.42
CA THR A 108 3.34 11.36 2.81
C THR A 108 2.86 12.17 1.60
N GLN A 109 3.70 12.29 0.56
CA GLN A 109 3.38 12.99 -0.69
C GLN A 109 2.24 12.31 -1.47
N ASN A 110 2.26 10.99 -1.61
CA ASN A 110 1.19 10.26 -2.32
C ASN A 110 -0.14 10.39 -1.58
N THR A 111 -0.13 10.28 -0.24
CA THR A 111 -1.33 10.47 0.57
C THR A 111 -1.88 11.89 0.41
N ARG A 112 -1.02 12.91 0.47
CA ARG A 112 -1.42 14.31 0.23
C ARG A 112 -2.04 14.50 -1.16
N TRP A 113 -1.43 13.92 -2.20
CA TRP A 113 -1.95 14.00 -3.55
C TRP A 113 -3.33 13.32 -3.67
N SER A 114 -3.52 12.14 -3.07
CA SER A 114 -4.80 11.43 -3.09
C SER A 114 -5.90 12.21 -2.36
N VAL A 115 -5.60 12.80 -1.20
CA VAL A 115 -6.53 13.68 -0.48
C VAL A 115 -6.94 14.86 -1.37
N GLN A 116 -5.98 15.50 -2.06
CA GLN A 116 -6.29 16.59 -2.99
C GLN A 116 -7.18 16.13 -4.16
N GLN A 117 -7.01 14.91 -4.68
CA GLN A 117 -7.90 14.40 -5.73
C GLN A 117 -9.31 14.15 -5.18
N MET A 118 -9.45 13.52 -4.02
CA MET A 118 -10.76 13.28 -3.38
C MET A 118 -11.52 14.59 -3.15
N LEU A 119 -10.84 15.63 -2.65
CA LEU A 119 -11.45 16.95 -2.46
C LEU A 119 -11.89 17.62 -3.78
N ARG A 120 -11.21 17.32 -4.89
CA ARG A 120 -11.57 17.85 -6.22
C ARG A 120 -12.73 17.09 -6.86
N GLU A 121 -12.77 15.77 -6.69
CA GLU A 121 -13.84 14.93 -7.25
C GLU A 121 -15.18 15.11 -6.52
N GLN A 122 -15.16 15.63 -5.30
CA GLN A 122 -16.36 15.83 -4.46
C GLN A 122 -17.26 14.58 -4.40
N PRO A 123 -16.72 13.42 -4.01
CA PRO A 123 -17.48 12.19 -3.99
C PRO A 123 -18.59 12.25 -2.93
N ASP A 124 -19.67 11.51 -3.18
CA ASP A 124 -20.77 11.34 -2.24
C ASP A 124 -20.34 10.50 -1.03
N LEU A 125 -19.39 9.57 -1.22
CA LEU A 125 -18.85 8.66 -0.21
C LEU A 125 -17.34 8.47 -0.40
N ILE A 126 -16.58 8.57 0.68
CA ILE A 126 -15.14 8.24 0.69
C ILE A 126 -14.94 6.97 1.51
N VAL A 127 -14.23 6.00 0.93
CA VAL A 127 -13.87 4.75 1.61
C VAL A 127 -12.36 4.51 1.50
N ILE A 128 -11.69 4.41 2.65
CA ILE A 128 -10.26 4.12 2.73
C ILE A 128 -10.10 2.67 3.18
N THR A 129 -9.51 1.81 2.34
CA THR A 129 -9.48 0.35 2.57
C THR A 129 -8.25 -0.15 3.32
N GLY A 130 -7.58 0.73 4.07
CA GLY A 130 -6.48 0.41 4.97
C GLY A 130 -5.10 0.85 4.49
N ASP A 131 -4.08 0.36 5.20
CA ASP A 131 -2.66 0.67 4.98
C ASP A 131 -2.40 2.18 5.02
N PHE A 132 -2.80 2.80 6.13
CA PHE A 132 -2.54 4.21 6.40
C PHE A 132 -1.05 4.46 6.60
N VAL A 133 -0.38 3.52 7.28
CA VAL A 133 1.02 3.62 7.68
C VAL A 133 1.85 2.57 6.94
N THR A 134 2.95 2.98 6.33
CA THR A 134 3.96 2.03 5.79
C THR A 134 5.32 2.18 6.48
N LEU A 135 5.52 3.23 7.28
CA LEU A 135 6.75 3.46 8.04
C LEU A 135 6.44 3.92 9.48
N PRO A 136 7.21 3.45 10.48
CA PRO A 136 7.07 3.90 11.86
C PRO A 136 7.18 5.43 11.97
N GLY A 137 6.24 6.07 12.68
CA GLY A 137 6.23 7.53 12.92
C GLY A 137 5.36 8.36 11.98
N ALA A 138 4.83 7.78 10.89
CA ALA A 138 3.90 8.48 9.98
C ALA A 138 2.47 8.66 10.55
N ILE A 139 2.16 7.99 11.67
CA ILE A 139 0.84 8.00 12.33
C ILE A 139 0.37 9.42 12.67
N ALA A 140 1.27 10.25 13.19
CA ALA A 140 0.95 11.63 13.56
C ALA A 140 0.58 12.50 12.34
N GLU A 141 1.19 12.26 11.18
CA GLU A 141 0.93 13.03 9.96
C GLU A 141 -0.37 12.62 9.28
N ILE A 142 -0.80 11.36 9.44
CA ILE A 142 -2.01 10.83 8.80
C ILE A 142 -3.26 11.57 9.27
N GLY A 143 -3.38 11.85 10.57
CA GLY A 143 -4.50 12.62 11.10
C GLY A 143 -4.63 13.97 10.39
N ASP A 144 -3.55 14.75 10.35
CA ASP A 144 -3.54 16.07 9.71
C ASP A 144 -3.80 16.00 8.19
N LEU A 145 -3.33 14.95 7.51
CA LEU A 145 -3.56 14.76 6.08
C LEU A 145 -5.01 14.41 5.75
N LEU A 146 -5.66 13.59 6.59
CA LEU A 146 -7.03 13.11 6.34
C LEU A 146 -8.09 14.09 6.85
N ARG A 147 -7.76 14.93 7.83
CA ARG A 147 -8.67 15.93 8.44
C ARG A 147 -9.48 16.78 7.44
N PRO A 148 -8.97 17.18 6.26
CA PRO A 148 -9.76 17.96 5.31
C PRO A 148 -10.84 17.16 4.59
N LEU A 149 -10.78 15.83 4.59
CA LEU A 149 -11.71 14.98 3.85
C LEU A 149 -13.13 15.13 4.41
N HIS A 150 -14.07 15.35 3.50
CA HIS A 150 -15.49 15.43 3.82
C HIS A 150 -16.29 14.92 2.61
N ALA A 151 -17.36 14.18 2.88
CA ALA A 151 -18.29 13.70 1.87
C ALA A 151 -19.72 13.65 2.47
N PRO A 152 -20.77 13.91 1.68
CA PRO A 152 -22.17 13.92 2.15
C PRO A 152 -22.61 12.66 2.91
N LEU A 153 -22.16 11.47 2.48
CA LEU A 153 -22.48 10.20 3.14
C LEU A 153 -21.46 9.80 4.20
N GLY A 154 -20.40 10.58 4.37
CA GLY A 154 -19.33 10.34 5.34
C GLY A 154 -18.04 9.80 4.71
N VAL A 155 -17.02 9.75 5.55
CA VAL A 155 -15.71 9.18 5.26
C VAL A 155 -15.56 7.95 6.13
N TYR A 156 -15.32 6.79 5.51
CA TYR A 156 -15.17 5.52 6.21
C TYR A 156 -13.79 4.94 5.99
N ALA A 157 -13.23 4.35 7.03
CA ALA A 157 -11.89 3.78 7.05
C ALA A 157 -11.93 2.39 7.68
N ILE A 158 -11.19 1.45 7.11
CA ILE A 158 -10.88 0.16 7.75
C ILE A 158 -9.37 0.00 7.85
N THR A 159 -8.89 -0.76 8.83
CA THR A 159 -7.45 -1.01 9.00
C THR A 159 -6.95 -2.08 8.05
N GLY A 160 -5.75 -1.89 7.49
CA GLY A 160 -5.04 -2.84 6.65
C GLY A 160 -4.03 -3.70 7.41
N ASN A 161 -3.27 -4.52 6.69
CA ASN A 161 -2.25 -5.40 7.27
C ASN A 161 -1.03 -4.62 7.78
N HIS A 162 -0.65 -3.52 7.13
CA HIS A 162 0.46 -2.71 7.59
C HIS A 162 0.13 -1.97 8.90
N ASP A 163 -1.12 -1.51 9.03
CA ASP A 163 -1.61 -0.90 10.27
C ASP A 163 -1.53 -1.88 11.45
N TYR A 164 -1.79 -3.17 11.20
CA TYR A 164 -1.65 -4.23 12.20
C TYR A 164 -0.20 -4.49 12.61
N TRP A 165 0.73 -4.45 11.66
CA TRP A 165 2.15 -4.72 11.95
C TRP A 165 2.81 -3.57 12.72
N GLU A 166 2.46 -2.33 12.39
CA GLU A 166 3.05 -1.12 12.94
C GLU A 166 2.45 -0.70 14.29
N GLY A 167 1.13 -0.84 14.49
CA GLY A 167 0.48 -0.40 15.72
C GLY A 167 -0.97 0.00 15.48
N ILE A 168 -1.87 -0.99 15.55
CA ILE A 168 -3.28 -0.79 15.21
C ILE A 168 -4.00 0.16 16.18
N ASP A 169 -3.58 0.16 17.45
CA ASP A 169 -4.18 1.00 18.49
C ASP A 169 -3.84 2.48 18.24
N GLU A 170 -2.60 2.77 17.85
CA GLU A 170 -2.16 4.12 17.53
C GLU A 170 -2.80 4.64 16.23
N VAL A 171 -2.92 3.80 15.19
CA VAL A 171 -3.62 4.16 13.95
C VAL A 171 -5.09 4.44 14.22
N ARG A 172 -5.75 3.58 15.00
CA ARG A 172 -7.15 3.78 15.38
C ARG A 172 -7.34 5.09 16.14
N ALA A 173 -6.52 5.35 17.16
CA ALA A 173 -6.61 6.57 17.94
C ALA A 173 -6.42 7.83 17.06
N ALA A 174 -5.51 7.79 16.08
CA ALA A 174 -5.28 8.90 15.17
C ALA A 174 -6.47 9.15 14.22
N VAL A 175 -7.16 8.09 13.78
CA VAL A 175 -8.34 8.20 12.92
C VAL A 175 -9.59 8.60 13.71
N GLU A 176 -9.83 8.01 14.88
CA GLU A 176 -10.95 8.37 15.76
C GLU A 176 -10.87 9.81 16.27
N ALA A 177 -9.67 10.38 16.38
CA ALA A 177 -9.48 11.79 16.74
C ALA A 177 -9.92 12.79 15.65
N LEU A 178 -10.34 12.31 14.47
CA LEU A 178 -10.84 13.14 13.36
C LEU A 178 -12.35 13.40 13.42
N ASP A 179 -13.09 12.64 14.24
CA ASP A 179 -14.52 12.84 14.52
C ASP A 179 -14.77 14.05 15.45
#